data_AF-A0A972N394-F1
#
_entry.id   AF-A0A972N394-F1
#
_cell.length_a   1.000
_cell.length_b   1.000
_cell.length_c   1.000
_cell.angle_alpha   90.00
_cell.angle_beta   90.00
_cell.angle_gamma   90.00
#
_symmetry.space_group_name_H-M   'P 1'
#
loop_
_entity.id
_entity.type
_entity.pdbx_description
1 polymer ?
#
loop_
_entity_poly.entity_id
_entity_poly.type
_entity_poly.pdbx_seq_one_letter_code
_entity_poly.pdbx_strand_id
1 'polypeptide(L)' 'MATLYTYSEARQKLAKILEEAIMEGEVLVKRKDGTIFIIKPISIKKSPLDIEGVDLDISTSEIIDIIREGREKRY' A
#
# COMPACT_ATOMS: atom_id res chain seq x y z
N MET A 1 -8.19 10.54 -17.34
CA MET A 1 -8.20 9.64 -18.52
C MET A 1 -6.82 9.00 -18.57
N ALA A 2 -6.71 7.67 -18.59
CA ALA A 2 -5.42 7.01 -18.53
C ALA A 2 -4.56 7.32 -19.77
N THR A 3 -3.32 7.75 -19.56
CA THR A 3 -2.36 8.08 -20.64
C THR A 3 -2.00 6.80 -21.42
N LEU A 4 -1.96 6.88 -22.75
CA LEU A 4 -1.62 5.75 -23.62
C LEU A 4 -0.23 5.93 -24.23
N TYR A 5 0.66 4.97 -23.97
CA TYR A 5 1.98 4.88 -24.57
C TYR A 5 2.10 3.70 -25.52
N THR A 6 2.99 3.82 -26.50
CA THR A 6 3.48 2.66 -27.24
C THR A 6 4.47 1.86 -26.41
N TYR A 7 4.63 0.57 -26.72
CA TYR A 7 5.64 -0.27 -26.09
C TYR A 7 7.07 0.31 -26.20
N SER A 8 7.40 0.92 -27.34
CA SER A 8 8.71 1.54 -27.55
C SER A 8 8.94 2.74 -26.63
N GLU A 9 7.93 3.61 -26.48
CA GLU A 9 7.99 4.75 -25.55
C GLU A 9 8.09 4.26 -24.11
N ALA A 10 7.31 3.24 -23.74
CA ALA A 10 7.34 2.67 -22.41
C ALA A 10 8.70 2.08 -22.05
N ARG A 11 9.37 1.44 -23.01
CA ARG A 11 10.73 0.92 -22.83
C ARG A 11 11.75 2.04 -22.61
N GLN A 12 11.61 3.18 -23.28
CA GLN A 12 12.56 4.29 -23.18
C GLN A 12 12.31 5.18 -21.95
N LYS A 13 11.06 5.29 -21.50
CA LYS A 13 10.62 6.27 -20.49
C LYS A 13 9.94 5.61 -19.29
N LEU A 14 10.34 4.38 -18.95
CA LEU A 14 9.65 3.59 -17.92
C LEU A 14 9.57 4.30 -16.57
N ALA A 15 10.64 4.97 -16.13
CA ALA A 15 10.65 5.72 -14.87
C ALA A 15 9.54 6.77 -14.81
N LYS A 16 9.42 7.60 -15.85
CA LYS A 16 8.37 8.62 -15.97
C LYS A 16 6.97 8.00 -15.98
N ILE A 17 6.80 6.87 -16.67
CA ILE A 17 5.51 6.15 -16.70
C ILE A 17 5.11 5.64 -15.32
N LEU A 18 6.07 5.16 -14.51
CA LEU A 18 5.79 4.72 -13.15
C LEU A 18 5.39 5.90 -12.25
N GLU A 19 6.05 7.06 -12.38
CA GLU A 19 5.66 8.29 -11.69
C GLU A 19 4.24 8.73 -12.08
N GLU A 20 3.92 8.74 -13.38
CA GLU A 20 2.58 9.05 -13.85
C GLU A 20 1.54 8.03 -13.36
N ALA A 21 1.87 6.72 -13.33
CA ALA A 21 0.98 5.70 -12.80
C ALA A 21 0.73 5.88 -11.29
N ILE A 22 1.69 6.41 -10.53
CA ILE A 22 1.49 6.77 -9.11
C ILE A 22 0.54 7.97 -9.00
N MET A 23 0.70 9.00 -9.82
CA MET A 23 -0.10 10.23 -9.76
C MET A 23 -1.53 10.04 -10.28
N GLU A 24 -1.68 9.38 -11.43
CA GLU A 24 -2.95 9.19 -12.15
C GLU A 24 -3.65 7.87 -11.81
N GLY A 25 -2.96 6.97 -11.11
CA GLY A 25 -3.46 5.66 -10.68
C GLY A 25 -3.32 4.53 -11.72
N GLU A 26 -3.19 4.86 -13.01
CA GLU A 26 -2.90 3.88 -14.06
C GLU A 26 -2.39 4.52 -15.36
N VAL A 27 -1.63 3.74 -16.13
CA VAL A 27 -1.13 4.09 -17.46
C VAL A 27 -1.33 2.90 -18.40
N LEU A 28 -1.71 3.17 -19.64
CA LEU A 28 -1.91 2.17 -20.68
C LEU A 28 -0.67 2.04 -21.59
N VAL A 29 -0.32 0.82 -21.97
CA VAL A 29 0.77 0.54 -22.91
C VAL A 29 0.27 -0.36 -24.05
N LYS A 30 0.29 0.16 -25.27
CA LYS A 30 -0.08 -0.56 -26.49
C LYS A 30 1.13 -1.16 -27.20
N ARG A 31 1.06 -2.45 -27.47
CA ARG A 31 2.04 -3.16 -28.32
C ARG A 31 1.67 -3.09 -29.80
N LYS A 32 2.62 -3.45 -30.67
CA LYS A 32 2.45 -3.43 -32.14
C LYS A 32 1.36 -4.39 -32.63
N ASP A 33 1.15 -5.49 -31.92
CA ASP A 33 0.08 -6.47 -32.15
C ASP A 33 -1.32 -5.94 -31.77
N GLY A 34 -1.41 -4.72 -31.23
CA GLY A 34 -2.66 -4.08 -30.81
C GLY A 34 -3.01 -4.36 -29.35
N THR A 35 -2.31 -5.26 -28.67
CA THR A 35 -2.57 -5.61 -27.27
C THR A 35 -2.28 -4.42 -26.35
N ILE A 36 -3.20 -4.13 -25.43
CA ILE A 36 -3.07 -3.05 -24.45
C ILE A 36 -2.87 -3.64 -23.06
N PHE A 37 -1.84 -3.16 -22.36
CA PHE A 37 -1.53 -3.49 -20.98
C PHE A 37 -1.79 -2.30 -20.08
N ILE A 38 -2.10 -2.57 -18.81
CA ILE A 38 -2.26 -1.54 -17.78
C ILE A 38 -1.07 -1.66 -16.81
N ILE A 39 -0.41 -0.54 -16.54
CA ILE A 39 0.55 -0.38 -15.45
C ILE A 39 -0.13 0.44 -14.37
N LYS A 40 -0.24 -0.12 -13.17
CA LYS A 40 -0.83 0.55 -12.01
C LYS A 40 -0.01 0.26 -10.75
N PRO A 41 0.10 1.20 -9.81
CA PRO A 41 0.74 0.95 -8.53
C PRO A 41 -0.05 -0.10 -7.75
N ILE A 42 0.68 -0.96 -7.05
CA ILE A 42 0.07 -1.85 -6.07
C ILE A 42 -0.05 -1.05 -4.78
N SER A 43 -1.28 -0.68 -4.42
CA SER A 43 -1.55 -0.15 -3.08
C SER A 43 -1.48 -1.31 -2.10
N ILE A 44 -0.35 -1.42 -1.41
CA ILE A 44 -0.26 -2.30 -0.25
C ILE A 44 -1.08 -1.60 0.83
N LYS A 45 -2.29 -2.10 1.10
CA LYS A 45 -3.09 -1.68 2.26
C LYS A 45 -2.44 -2.21 3.55
N LYS A 46 -1.22 -1.78 3.84
CA LYS A 46 -0.61 -2.00 5.15
C LYS A 46 -1.07 -0.85 6.03
N SER A 47 -1.74 -1.16 7.14
CA SER A 47 -2.04 -0.13 8.13
C SER A 47 -0.72 0.50 8.57
N PRO A 48 -0.63 1.83 8.77
CA PRO A 48 0.51 2.43 9.44
C PRO A 48 0.78 1.84 10.83
N LEU A 49 -0.24 1.21 11.44
CA LEU A 49 -0.17 0.50 12.72
C LEU A 49 0.12 -1.01 12.56
N ASP A 50 0.22 -1.53 11.33
CA ASP A 50 0.56 -2.93 11.04
C ASP A 50 2.09 -3.10 11.02
N ILE A 51 2.66 -2.90 12.21
CA ILE A 51 4.06 -3.16 12.54
C ILE A 51 4.16 -4.45 13.34
N GLU A 52 5.34 -5.08 13.28
CA GLU A 52 5.61 -6.25 14.12
C GLU A 52 5.52 -5.88 15.60
N GLY A 53 4.80 -6.68 16.38
CA GLY A 53 4.67 -6.50 17.82
C GLY A 53 5.96 -6.87 18.54
N VAL A 54 6.18 -6.27 19.71
CA VAL A 54 7.25 -6.68 20.63
C VAL A 54 6.68 -7.73 21.58
N ASP A 55 7.32 -8.90 21.65
CA ASP A 55 6.99 -9.89 22.67
C ASP A 55 7.58 -9.44 24.02
N LEU A 56 6.70 -9.16 24.98
CA LEU A 56 7.05 -8.67 26.31
C LEU A 56 6.92 -9.76 27.38
N ASP A 57 6.61 -11.01 26.99
CA ASP A 57 6.31 -12.12 27.91
C ASP A 57 5.21 -11.76 28.94
N ILE A 58 4.27 -10.90 28.54
CA ILE A 58 3.18 -10.42 29.38
C ILE A 58 1.97 -11.36 29.29
N SER A 59 1.41 -11.74 30.43
CA SER A 59 0.24 -12.62 30.46
C SER A 59 -1.07 -11.86 30.18
N THR A 60 -2.07 -12.55 29.63
CA THR A 60 -3.41 -11.97 29.44
C THR A 60 -4.04 -11.51 30.76
N SER A 61 -3.81 -12.25 31.85
CA SER A 61 -4.26 -11.92 33.20
C SER A 61 -3.71 -10.58 33.66
N GLU A 62 -2.41 -10.36 33.49
CA GLU A 62 -1.73 -9.11 33.85
C GLU A 62 -2.27 -7.91 33.07
N ILE A 63 -2.52 -8.07 31.77
CA ILE A 63 -3.17 -7.03 30.93
C ILE A 63 -4.56 -6.68 31.49
N ILE A 64 -5.35 -7.69 31.86
CA ILE A 64 -6.70 -7.48 32.40
C ILE A 64 -6.64 -6.73 33.73
N ASP A 65 -5.70 -7.06 34.60
CA ASP A 65 -5.54 -6.41 35.90
C ASP A 65 -5.14 -4.93 35.75
N ILE A 66 -4.20 -4.62 34.85
CA ILE A 66 -3.81 -3.23 34.52
C ILE A 66 -5.01 -2.43 33.96
N ILE A 67 -5.79 -3.03 33.06
CA ILE A 67 -6.99 -2.37 32.50
C ILE A 67 -8.03 -2.10 33.59
N ARG A 68 -8.22 -3.03 34.52
CA ARG A 68 -9.15 -2.89 35.64
C ARG A 68 -8.74 -1.75 36.56
N GLU A 69 -7.46 -1.70 36.95
CA GLU A 69 -6.90 -0.61 37.74
C GLU A 69 -7.14 0.75 37.06
N GLY A 70 -6.80 0.87 35.77
CA GLY A 70 -6.99 2.12 35.02
C GLY A 70 -8.45 2.55 34.83
N ARG A 71 -9.41 1.62 34.91
CA ARG A 71 -10.86 1.89 34.80
C ARG A 71 -11.55 2.02 36.15
N GLU A 72 -10.87 1.77 37.25
CA GLU A 72 -11.42 1.91 38.59
C GLU A 72 -11.71 3.39 38.84
N LYS A 73 -12.99 3.77 38.74
CA LYS A 73 -13.43 5.10 39.12
C LYS A 73 -13.28 5.23 40.63
N ARG A 74 -12.30 6.01 41.08
CA ARG A 74 -12.24 6.49 42.46
C ARG A 74 -13.46 7.39 42.69
N TYR A 75 -14.41 6.89 43.48
CA TYR A 75 -15.51 7.67 44.06
C TYR A 75 -15.14 8.09 45.47
#